data_AF-A0A0A7CBE4-F1
#
_entry.id   AF-A0A0A7CBE4-F1
#
_cell.length_a   1.000
_cell.length_b   1.000
_cell.length_c   1.000
_cell.angle_alpha   90.00
_cell.angle_beta   90.00
_cell.angle_gamma   90.00
#
_symmetry.space_group_name_H-M   'P 1'
#
loop_
_entity.id
_entity.type
_entity.pdbx_description
1 polymer ?
#
loop_
_entity_poly.entity_id
_entity_poly.type
_entity_poly.pdbx_seq_one_letter_code
_entity_poly.pdbx_strand_id
1 'polypeptide(L)'
;TSEPPKQDYIHVRARRGQATDSHSLAERARREKISERMKILQDLVPGCNKVIGKALVLDEIINYIQSLQRQVEFLSMKLEAVNSGMNMNPTIEGFHPKDVGTPQFDVAGMIFGPQAARDYAQASQSEWLHMQIGGNFERTT
;
A
#
# COMPACT_ATOMS: atom_id res chain seq x y z
N THR A 1 -38.06 44.13 44.04
CA THR A 1 -36.94 43.26 43.65
C THR A 1 -37.23 41.86 44.16
N SER A 2 -37.73 40.97 43.31
CA SER A 2 -38.00 39.57 43.67
C SER A 2 -36.85 38.69 43.16
N GLU A 3 -36.01 38.19 44.07
CA GLU A 3 -35.02 37.15 43.74
C GLU A 3 -35.73 35.86 43.30
N PRO A 4 -35.21 35.16 42.27
CA PRO A 4 -35.75 33.88 41.85
C PRO A 4 -35.44 32.78 42.89
N PRO A 5 -36.34 31.79 43.06
CA PRO A 5 -36.16 30.74 44.04
C PRO A 5 -34.95 29.85 43.70
N LYS A 6 -34.10 29.61 44.71
CA LYS A 6 -32.96 28.68 44.62
C LYS A 6 -33.49 27.26 44.47
N GLN A 7 -33.53 26.75 43.25
CA GLN A 7 -33.81 25.34 42.98
C GLN A 7 -32.58 24.52 43.37
N ASP A 8 -32.75 23.57 44.29
CA ASP A 8 -31.73 22.60 44.65
C ASP A 8 -31.49 21.66 43.44
N TYR A 9 -30.42 21.91 42.69
CA TYR A 9 -30.03 21.04 41.58
C TYR A 9 -29.42 19.76 42.15
N ILE A 10 -30.15 18.65 42.05
CA ILE A 10 -29.60 17.33 42.33
C ILE A 10 -28.62 16.98 41.20
N HIS A 11 -27.32 17.04 41.49
CA HIS A 11 -26.29 16.61 40.56
C HIS A 11 -26.24 15.08 40.47
N VAL A 12 -27.14 14.50 39.66
CA VAL A 12 -27.05 13.11 39.26
C VAL A 12 -26.05 12.99 38.12
N ARG A 13 -25.07 12.08 38.23
CA ARG A 13 -24.17 11.76 37.13
C ARG A 13 -24.99 11.39 35.90
N ALA A 14 -24.85 12.15 34.81
CA ALA A 14 -25.48 11.82 33.54
C ALA A 14 -25.11 10.38 33.14
N ARG A 15 -26.11 9.59 32.73
CA ARG A 15 -25.89 8.19 32.30
C ARG A 15 -24.92 8.16 31.11
N ARG A 16 -24.12 7.09 31.00
CA ARG A 16 -23.20 6.88 29.85
C ARG A 16 -24.00 7.00 28.55
N GLY A 17 -23.62 7.93 27.68
CA GLY A 17 -24.30 8.19 26.41
C GLY A 17 -25.20 9.44 26.37
N GLN A 18 -25.46 10.08 27.50
CA GLN A 18 -26.34 11.27 27.62
C GLN A 18 -25.69 12.60 27.23
N ALA A 19 -24.46 12.58 26.71
CA ALA A 19 -23.85 13.80 26.20
C ALA A 19 -24.66 14.27 24.98
N THR A 20 -25.35 15.39 25.15
CA THR A 20 -26.17 16.04 24.11
C THR A 20 -25.41 17.14 23.38
N ASP A 21 -24.19 17.48 23.83
CA ASP A 21 -23.36 18.46 23.15
C ASP A 21 -22.77 17.86 21.86
N SER A 22 -22.72 18.69 20.81
CA SER A 22 -22.29 18.28 19.47
C SER A 22 -20.85 17.75 19.45
N HIS A 23 -19.98 18.33 20.28
CA HIS A 23 -18.57 17.95 20.40
C HIS A 23 -18.41 16.51 20.93
N SER A 24 -19.11 16.16 22.02
CA SER A 24 -19.09 14.81 22.58
C SER A 24 -19.70 13.77 21.65
N LEU A 25 -20.73 14.13 20.86
CA LEU A 25 -21.32 13.24 19.86
C LEU A 25 -20.33 12.96 18.73
N ALA A 26 -19.69 14.00 18.21
CA ALA A 26 -18.68 13.87 17.16
C ALA A 26 -17.49 13.01 17.63
N GLU A 27 -17.01 13.22 18.86
CA GLU A 27 -15.92 12.43 19.42
C GLU A 27 -16.29 10.95 19.59
N ARG A 28 -17.54 10.66 20.00
CA ARG A 28 -18.03 9.28 20.07
C ARG A 28 -18.02 8.62 18.70
N ALA A 29 -18.56 9.28 17.69
CA ALA A 29 -18.56 8.77 16.32
C ALA A 29 -17.14 8.50 15.80
N ARG A 30 -16.19 9.39 16.11
CA ARG A 30 -14.76 9.19 15.78
C ARG A 30 -14.21 7.91 16.44
N ARG A 31 -14.48 7.69 17.73
CA ARG A 31 -14.02 6.50 18.47
C ARG A 31 -14.65 5.20 17.98
N GLU A 32 -15.92 5.25 17.60
CA GLU A 32 -16.63 4.11 17.01
C GLU A 32 -16.01 3.71 15.67
N LYS A 33 -15.77 4.69 14.80
CA LYS A 33 -15.08 4.47 13.51
C LYS A 33 -13.68 3.88 13.68
N ILE A 34 -12.93 4.34 14.68
CA ILE A 34 -11.60 3.76 15.00
C ILE A 34 -11.76 2.31 15.48
N SER A 35 -12.72 2.04 16.38
CA SER A 35 -12.95 0.69 16.91
C SER A 35 -13.37 -0.29 15.81
N GLU A 36 -14.20 0.15 14.88
CA GLU A 36 -14.63 -0.65 13.73
C GLU A 36 -13.43 -1.01 12.83
N ARG A 37 -12.61 -0.02 12.47
CA ARG A 37 -11.39 -0.27 11.68
C ARG A 37 -10.42 -1.19 12.41
N MET A 38 -10.25 -1.03 13.72
CA MET A 38 -9.43 -1.93 14.52
C MET A 38 -9.94 -3.36 14.52
N LYS A 39 -11.26 -3.57 14.47
CA LYS A 39 -11.85 -4.91 14.38
C LYS A 39 -11.59 -5.55 13.01
N ILE A 40 -11.82 -4.80 11.94
CA ILE A 40 -11.54 -5.26 10.56
C ILE A 40 -10.07 -5.68 10.43
N LEU A 41 -9.14 -4.88 10.96
CA LEU A 41 -7.72 -5.22 10.94
C LEU A 41 -7.41 -6.51 11.71
N GLN A 42 -8.03 -6.73 12.88
CA GLN A 42 -7.86 -7.98 13.63
C GLN A 42 -8.40 -9.20 12.87
N ASP A 43 -9.54 -9.06 12.20
CA ASP A 43 -10.17 -10.15 11.44
C ASP A 43 -9.34 -10.57 10.21
N LEU A 44 -8.53 -9.67 9.65
CA LEU A 44 -7.66 -9.94 8.50
C LEU A 44 -6.34 -10.61 8.87
N VAL A 45 -5.88 -10.45 10.11
CA VAL A 45 -4.54 -10.89 10.53
C VAL A 45 -4.61 -12.22 11.28
N PRO A 46 -3.95 -13.28 10.78
CA PRO A 46 -3.94 -14.57 11.44
C PRO A 46 -3.45 -14.48 12.89
N GLY A 47 -4.19 -15.06 13.83
CA GLY A 47 -3.81 -15.11 15.24
C GLY A 47 -4.04 -13.83 16.04
N CYS A 48 -4.41 -12.71 15.39
CA CYS A 48 -4.56 -11.40 16.05
C CYS A 48 -5.67 -11.38 17.11
N ASN A 49 -6.74 -12.17 16.92
CA ASN A 49 -7.87 -12.27 17.85
C ASN A 49 -7.51 -12.76 19.27
N LYS A 50 -6.34 -13.36 19.46
CA LYS A 50 -5.86 -13.84 20.76
C LYS A 50 -5.01 -12.80 21.50
N VAL A 51 -4.65 -11.71 20.82
CA VAL A 51 -3.74 -10.69 21.34
C VAL A 51 -4.52 -9.72 22.20
N ILE A 52 -4.06 -9.52 23.44
CA ILE A 52 -4.70 -8.61 24.39
C ILE A 52 -3.97 -7.28 24.36
N GLY A 53 -4.68 -6.22 23.97
CA GLY A 53 -4.18 -4.84 24.01
C GLY A 53 -3.96 -4.24 22.63
N LYS A 54 -4.34 -2.97 22.48
CA LYS A 54 -4.35 -2.29 21.17
C LYS A 54 -2.97 -2.10 20.55
N ALA A 55 -1.93 -1.88 21.37
CA ALA A 55 -0.56 -1.72 20.88
C ALA A 55 -0.04 -3.04 20.28
N LEU A 56 -0.13 -4.13 21.04
CA LEU A 56 0.31 -5.45 20.58
C LEU A 56 -0.47 -5.93 19.35
N VAL A 57 -1.77 -5.65 19.27
CA VAL A 57 -2.56 -5.92 18.06
C VAL A 57 -1.95 -5.24 16.84
N LEU A 58 -1.55 -3.96 16.96
CA LEU A 58 -0.92 -3.22 15.87
C LEU A 58 0.46 -3.77 15.53
N ASP A 59 1.25 -4.18 16.52
CA ASP A 59 2.56 -4.81 16.29
C ASP A 59 2.41 -6.11 15.47
N GLU A 60 1.43 -6.95 15.82
CA GLU A 60 1.14 -8.17 15.07
C GLU A 60 0.67 -7.90 13.63
N ILE A 61 -0.13 -6.85 13.43
CA ILE A 61 -0.55 -6.42 12.10
C ILE A 61 0.66 -5.99 11.26
N ILE A 62 1.57 -5.19 11.83
CA ILE A 62 2.80 -4.75 11.16
C ILE A 62 3.67 -5.95 10.80
N ASN A 63 3.86 -6.89 11.75
CA ASN A 63 4.62 -8.11 11.53
C ASN A 63 4.05 -8.94 10.38
N TYR A 64 2.73 -9.09 10.30
CA TYR A 64 2.08 -9.82 9.22
C TYR A 64 2.31 -9.16 7.86
N ILE A 65 2.15 -7.83 7.76
CA ILE A 65 2.42 -7.09 6.51
C ILE A 65 3.86 -7.27 6.05
N GLN A 66 4.84 -7.13 6.96
CA GLN A 66 6.25 -7.35 6.62
C GLN A 66 6.52 -8.78 6.15
N SER A 67 5.85 -9.77 6.76
CA SER A 67 5.98 -11.17 6.33
C SER A 67 5.44 -11.39 4.92
N LEU A 68 4.34 -10.73 4.56
CA LEU A 68 3.77 -10.79 3.22
C LEU A 68 4.68 -10.12 2.20
N GLN A 69 5.26 -8.96 2.53
CA GLN A 69 6.22 -8.27 1.66
C GLN A 69 7.43 -9.17 1.34
N ARG A 70 8.01 -9.83 2.36
CA ARG A 70 9.11 -10.79 2.16
C ARG A 70 8.71 -11.99 1.30
N GLN A 71 7.49 -12.51 1.48
CA GLN A 71 6.98 -13.60 0.65
C GLN A 71 6.85 -13.18 -0.82
N VAL A 72 6.35 -11.97 -1.08
CA VAL A 72 6.25 -11.42 -2.44
C VAL A 72 7.63 -11.25 -3.07
N GLU A 73 8.58 -10.66 -2.35
CA GLU A 73 9.96 -10.50 -2.82
C GLU A 73 10.61 -11.85 -3.17
N PHE A 74 10.47 -12.84 -2.28
CA PHE A 74 10.99 -14.19 -2.52
C PHE A 74 10.37 -14.84 -3.75
N LEU A 75 9.05 -14.72 -3.94
CA LEU A 75 8.36 -15.27 -5.10
C LEU A 75 8.76 -14.57 -6.40
N SER A 76 8.94 -13.25 -6.38
CA SER A 76 9.43 -12.48 -7.53
C SER A 76 10.82 -12.95 -7.95
N MET A 77 11.75 -13.07 -7.01
CA MET A 77 13.10 -13.58 -7.29
C MET A 77 13.07 -15.02 -7.84
N LYS A 78 12.21 -15.88 -7.28
CA LYS A 78 12.05 -17.25 -7.77
C LYS A 78 11.50 -17.29 -9.20
N LEU A 79 10.55 -16.41 -9.53
CA LEU A 79 9.99 -16.31 -10.87
C LEU A 79 11.04 -15.80 -11.88
N GLU A 80 11.83 -14.80 -11.52
CA GLU A 80 12.93 -14.29 -12.35
C GLU A 80 13.99 -15.36 -12.62
N ALA A 81 14.35 -16.17 -11.61
CA ALA A 81 15.27 -17.28 -11.78
C ALA A 81 14.73 -18.34 -12.74
N VAL A 82 13.43 -18.66 -12.66
CA VAL A 82 12.77 -19.59 -13.60
C VAL A 82 12.76 -19.00 -15.02
N ASN A 83 12.38 -17.74 -15.18
CA ASN A 83 12.35 -17.06 -16.49
C ASN A 83 13.75 -16.95 -17.11
N SER A 84 14.79 -16.71 -16.31
CA SER A 84 16.18 -16.67 -16.77
C SER A 84 16.68 -18.05 -17.19
N GLY A 85 16.25 -19.12 -16.50
CA GLY A 85 16.52 -20.50 -16.89
C GLY A 85 15.82 -20.92 -18.20
N MET A 86 14.70 -20.28 -18.54
CA MET A 86 13.97 -20.50 -19.80
C MET A 86 14.52 -19.70 -20.98
N ASN A 87 15.42 -18.73 -20.74
CA ASN A 87 16.06 -17.92 -21.79
C ASN A 87 17.47 -18.41 -22.18
N MET A 88 17.90 -19.57 -21.68
CA MET A 88 19.08 -20.26 -22.21
C MET A 88 18.64 -21.09 -23.42
N ASN A 89 18.58 -20.46 -24.60
CA ASN A 89 18.72 -21.21 -25.85
C ASN A 89 20.22 -21.50 -26.00
N PRO A 90 20.71 -22.74 -25.81
CA PRO A 90 22.05 -23.07 -26.23
C PRO A 90 21.95 -23.28 -27.74
N THR A 91 22.14 -22.22 -28.53
CA THR A 91 22.35 -22.36 -29.97
C THR A 91 23.70 -23.05 -30.18
N ILE A 92 23.73 -24.35 -29.91
CA ILE A 92 24.64 -25.31 -30.50
C ILE A 92 24.07 -25.56 -31.90
N GLU A 93 24.56 -24.80 -32.87
CA GLU A 93 24.50 -25.03 -34.32
C GLU A 93 25.21 -23.82 -34.95
N GLY A 94 26.33 -23.91 -35.64
CA GLY A 94 27.14 -25.02 -36.09
C GLY A 94 28.41 -24.41 -36.69
N PHE A 95 29.40 -25.26 -36.92
CA PHE A 95 30.61 -24.94 -37.66
C PHE A 95 30.30 -24.14 -38.94
N HIS A 96 31.16 -23.17 -39.25
CA HIS A 96 31.10 -22.36 -40.46
C HIS A 96 32.14 -22.88 -41.46
N PRO A 97 31.79 -23.69 -42.48
CA PRO A 97 32.68 -23.90 -43.61
C PRO A 97 32.52 -22.75 -44.61
N LYS A 98 33.66 -22.25 -45.05
CA LYS A 98 33.85 -21.19 -46.05
C LYS A 98 33.16 -21.49 -47.39
N ASP A 99 32.71 -20.39 -47.99
CA ASP A 99 32.62 -20.04 -49.42
C ASP A 99 32.09 -21.08 -50.42
N VAL A 100 31.06 -20.70 -51.19
CA VAL A 100 31.03 -20.69 -52.68
C VAL A 100 29.66 -20.23 -53.19
N GLY A 101 29.65 -19.11 -53.91
CA GLY A 101 28.78 -18.82 -55.07
C GLY A 101 27.32 -18.42 -54.86
N THR A 102 27.01 -17.14 -55.08
CA THR A 102 25.67 -16.64 -55.45
C THR A 102 25.24 -17.17 -56.84
N PRO A 103 23.94 -17.17 -57.17
CA PRO A 103 23.43 -15.98 -57.85
C PRO A 103 22.10 -15.43 -57.30
N GLN A 104 21.92 -14.17 -57.68
CA GLN A 104 20.85 -13.23 -57.42
C GLN A 104 19.43 -13.74 -57.68
N PHE A 105 18.51 -13.37 -56.79
CA PHE A 105 17.15 -12.97 -57.16
C PHE A 105 16.85 -11.63 -56.48
N ASP A 106 16.52 -10.64 -57.31
CA ASP A 106 16.29 -9.24 -56.93
C ASP A 106 14.83 -8.91 -57.27
N VAL A 107 14.02 -8.49 -56.30
CA VAL A 107 12.77 -7.77 -56.59
C VAL A 107 12.34 -6.90 -55.40
N ALA A 108 12.77 -5.65 -55.46
CA ALA A 108 11.93 -4.47 -55.17
C ALA A 108 10.97 -4.56 -53.96
N GLY A 109 11.51 -4.59 -52.74
CA GLY A 109 10.72 -4.46 -51.49
C GLY A 109 11.32 -3.53 -50.43
N MET A 110 12.40 -2.81 -50.72
CA MET A 110 12.96 -1.79 -49.82
C MET A 110 12.20 -0.46 -50.01
N ILE A 111 11.47 -0.02 -48.98
CA ILE A 111 11.04 1.37 -48.64
C ILE A 111 10.05 1.22 -47.45
N PHE A 112 10.09 1.90 -46.30
CA PHE A 112 10.94 2.95 -45.72
C PHE A 112 10.39 3.24 -44.29
N GLY A 113 11.25 3.35 -43.26
CA GLY A 113 10.99 4.23 -42.10
C GLY A 113 10.78 3.59 -40.71
N PRO A 114 11.52 4.02 -39.66
CA PRO A 114 11.30 3.65 -38.25
C PRO A 114 10.40 4.66 -37.53
N GLN A 115 9.47 4.20 -36.69
CA GLN A 115 8.75 5.06 -35.74
C GLN A 115 8.71 4.42 -34.35
N ALA A 116 9.57 4.99 -33.50
CA ALA A 116 9.47 5.17 -32.06
C ALA A 116 8.84 4.05 -31.21
N ALA A 117 9.72 3.37 -30.46
CA ALA A 117 9.37 2.83 -29.15
C ALA A 117 8.72 3.95 -28.33
N ARG A 118 7.46 3.75 -27.91
CA ARG A 118 6.85 4.61 -26.90
C ARG A 118 7.57 4.36 -25.59
N ASP A 119 8.12 5.44 -25.06
CA ASP A 119 8.66 5.56 -23.72
C ASP A 119 7.68 5.01 -22.68
N TYR A 120 7.99 3.83 -22.14
CA TYR A 120 7.66 3.45 -20.77
C TYR A 120 8.96 3.30 -20.00
N ALA A 121 9.81 4.32 -20.09
CA ALA A 121 10.92 4.50 -19.17
C ALA A 121 10.47 5.46 -18.08
N GLN A 122 10.52 4.96 -16.84
CA GLN A 122 10.89 5.77 -15.67
C GLN A 122 9.78 6.53 -14.94
N ALA A 123 8.68 5.86 -14.60
CA ALA A 123 8.08 6.09 -13.28
C ALA A 123 8.96 5.38 -12.24
N SER A 124 10.06 6.06 -11.89
CA SER A 124 10.97 5.64 -10.84
C SER A 124 10.20 5.42 -9.54
N GLN A 125 10.27 4.18 -9.07
CA GLN A 125 9.76 3.68 -7.81
C GLN A 125 10.47 4.39 -6.64
N SER A 126 10.08 5.61 -6.31
CA SER A 126 10.62 6.36 -5.15
C SER A 126 9.70 7.46 -4.59
N GLU A 127 8.54 7.73 -5.20
CA GLU A 127 7.71 8.90 -4.86
C GLU A 127 7.07 8.86 -3.45
N TRP A 128 7.02 7.70 -2.80
CA TRP A 128 6.51 7.57 -1.42
C TRP A 128 7.48 8.09 -0.34
N LEU A 129 8.78 8.14 -0.63
CA LEU A 129 9.80 8.51 0.36
C LEU A 129 9.87 10.02 0.64
N HIS A 130 9.09 10.86 -0.06
CA HIS A 130 9.12 12.32 0.10
C HIS A 130 7.80 12.93 0.59
N MET A 131 6.99 12.18 1.34
CA MET A 131 5.92 12.79 2.14
C MET A 131 6.52 13.32 3.45
N GLN A 132 7.30 14.39 3.34
CA GLN A 132 7.96 15.05 4.45
C GLN A 132 6.93 15.80 5.30
N ILE A 133 7.03 15.58 6.61
CA ILE A 133 6.26 16.22 7.67
C ILE A 133 6.48 17.73 7.59
N GLY A 134 5.54 18.45 7.00
CA GLY A 134 5.52 19.90 6.89
C GLY A 134 4.13 20.42 7.21
N GLY A 135 3.90 20.70 8.49
CA GLY A 135 2.63 21.22 8.98
C GLY A 135 2.82 21.84 10.35
N ASN A 136 3.51 22.99 10.38
CA ASN A 136 3.50 23.91 11.53
C ASN A 136 2.04 24.23 11.87
N PHE A 137 1.55 23.70 12.98
CA PHE A 137 0.35 24.24 13.63
C PHE A 137 0.81 25.39 14.53
N GLU A 138 0.74 26.62 14.02
CA GLU A 138 0.86 27.81 14.85
C GLU A 138 -0.25 27.79 15.91
N ARG A 139 0.17 27.70 17.16
CA ARG A 139 -0.70 27.86 18.32
C ARG A 139 -0.89 29.35 18.57
N THR A 140 -2.02 29.90 18.14
CA THR A 140 -2.47 31.22 18.59
C THR A 140 -2.85 31.14 20.06
N THR A 141 -2.38 32.13 20.82
CA THR A 141 -2.57 32.36 22.26
C THR A 141 -4.01 32.65 22.64
#